data_AF-A0A484YID9-F1
#
_entry.id   AF-A0A484YID9-F1
#
_cell.length_a   1.000
_cell.length_b   1.000
_cell.length_c   1.000
_cell.angle_alpha   90.00
_cell.angle_beta   90.00
_cell.angle_gamma   90.00
#
_symmetry.space_group_name_H-M   'P 1'
#
loop_
_entity.id
_entity.type
_entity.pdbx_description
1 polymer ?
#
loop_
_entity_poly.entity_id
_entity_poly.type
_entity_poly.pdbx_seq_one_letter_code
_entity_poly.pdbx_strand_id
1 'polypeptide(L)'
;MQSALAPVLADTHFPALLTAEQVTTLKQATGLDEDELAFALLPLAAACARADLSHFNVGAIARGVSGVWYFGGNMEFLGATMQQTVHAEQSAISHAWLRGEKGLRAITVNYTPLRPLPSVHERAEQRA
;
A
#
# COMPACT_ATOMS: atom_id res chain seq x y z
N MET A 1 -2.26 -1.40 20.02
CA MET A 1 -2.56 -1.38 18.56
C MET A 1 -3.98 -1.87 18.25
N GLN A 2 -4.36 -3.12 18.53
CA GLN A 2 -5.71 -3.63 18.22
C GLN A 2 -6.86 -2.80 18.81
N SER A 3 -6.77 -2.41 20.09
CA SER A 3 -7.78 -1.57 20.75
C SER A 3 -7.95 -0.18 20.12
N ALA A 4 -6.86 0.40 19.61
CA ALA A 4 -6.88 1.71 18.97
C ALA A 4 -7.39 1.65 17.51
N LEU A 5 -7.21 0.51 16.83
CA LEU A 5 -7.71 0.27 15.48
C LEU A 5 -9.17 -0.18 15.44
N ALA A 6 -9.65 -0.85 16.50
CA ALA A 6 -11.02 -1.36 16.58
C ALA A 6 -12.10 -0.32 16.20
N PRO A 7 -12.11 0.92 16.72
CA PRO A 7 -13.13 1.90 16.32
C PRO A 7 -13.00 2.34 14.85
N VAL A 8 -11.78 2.33 14.29
CA VAL A 8 -11.54 2.71 12.89
C VAL A 8 -11.99 1.60 11.94
N LEU A 9 -11.76 0.34 12.31
CA LEU A 9 -12.11 -0.84 11.51
C LEU A 9 -13.54 -1.34 11.76
N ALA A 10 -14.23 -0.83 12.78
CA ALA A 10 -15.62 -1.18 13.07
C ALA A 10 -16.60 -0.63 12.03
N ASP A 11 -16.19 0.35 11.22
CA ASP A 11 -16.98 0.80 10.08
C ASP A 11 -17.00 -0.30 9.01
N THR A 12 -18.20 -0.82 8.74
CA THR A 12 -18.47 -1.77 7.65
C THR A 12 -17.98 -1.31 6.28
N HIS A 13 -17.83 0.01 6.07
CA HIS A 13 -17.33 0.62 4.84
C HIS A 13 -15.99 1.31 5.08
N PHE A 14 -15.10 0.72 5.89
CA PHE A 14 -13.76 1.23 6.11
C PHE A 14 -13.10 1.59 4.76
N PRO A 15 -12.78 2.87 4.51
CA PRO A 15 -12.36 3.35 3.20
C PRO A 15 -10.92 2.96 2.82
N ALA A 16 -10.30 2.04 3.56
CA ALA A 16 -8.90 1.64 3.38
C ALA A 16 -7.92 2.83 3.45
N LEU A 17 -8.19 3.79 4.33
CA LEU A 17 -7.31 4.93 4.62
C LEU A 17 -7.38 5.32 6.10
N LEU A 18 -6.34 6.01 6.57
CA LEU A 18 -6.28 6.59 7.91
C LEU A 18 -6.05 8.10 7.81
N THR A 19 -6.86 8.89 8.52
CA THR A 19 -6.66 10.34 8.59
C THR A 19 -5.41 10.69 9.41
N ALA A 20 -4.88 11.90 9.24
CA ALA A 20 -3.73 12.38 10.01
C ALA A 20 -3.97 12.33 11.54
N GLU A 21 -5.22 12.58 11.96
CA GLU A 21 -5.63 12.46 13.36
C GLU A 21 -5.58 11.00 13.83
N GLN A 22 -6.18 10.07 13.07
CA GLN A 22 -6.14 8.64 13.40
C GLN A 22 -4.71 8.10 13.45
N VAL A 23 -3.84 8.48 12.50
CA VAL A 23 -2.42 8.13 12.51
C VAL A 23 -1.75 8.66 13.78
N THR A 24 -2.05 9.90 14.17
CA THR A 24 -1.51 10.50 15.40
C THR A 24 -1.96 9.75 16.65
N THR A 25 -3.25 9.41 16.75
CA THR A 25 -3.80 8.61 17.85
C THR A 25 -3.14 7.24 17.92
N LEU A 26 -2.92 6.59 16.77
CA LEU A 26 -2.26 5.30 16.71
C LEU A 26 -0.82 5.39 17.19
N LYS A 27 -0.04 6.38 16.74
CA LYS A 27 1.33 6.62 17.20
C LYS A 27 1.39 6.83 18.71
N GLN A 28 0.49 7.65 19.26
CA GLN A 28 0.41 7.88 20.71
C GLN A 28 0.07 6.61 21.49
N ALA A 29 -0.85 5.79 20.97
CA ALA A 29 -1.30 4.57 21.61
C ALA A 29 -0.30 3.41 21.51
N THR A 30 0.59 3.41 20.52
CA THR A 30 1.59 2.34 20.32
C THR A 30 3.00 2.74 20.73
N GLY A 31 3.31 4.03 20.76
CA GLY A 31 4.68 4.55 20.94
C GLY A 31 5.59 4.37 19.72
N LEU A 32 5.04 3.92 18.58
CA LEU A 32 5.79 3.71 17.34
C LEU A 32 5.98 5.02 16.57
N ASP A 33 7.10 5.11 15.85
CA ASP A 33 7.26 6.15 14.85
C ASP A 33 6.44 5.87 13.57
N GLU A 34 6.52 6.75 12.57
CA GLU A 34 5.72 6.61 11.34
C GLU A 34 6.14 5.42 10.47
N ASP A 35 7.43 5.12 10.41
CA ASP A 35 7.92 4.02 9.58
C ASP A 35 7.56 2.69 10.24
N GLU A 36 7.82 2.56 11.54
CA GLU A 36 7.43 1.40 12.34
C GLU A 36 5.93 1.15 12.32
N LEU A 37 5.12 2.21 12.48
CA LEU A 37 3.66 2.10 12.41
C LEU A 37 3.22 1.69 11.00
N ALA A 38 3.81 2.25 9.94
CA ALA A 38 3.49 1.85 8.58
C ALA A 38 3.79 0.37 8.35
N PHE A 39 4.94 -0.13 8.80
CA PHE A 39 5.27 -1.55 8.74
C PHE A 39 4.28 -2.43 9.51
N ALA A 40 3.91 -2.03 10.73
CA ALA A 40 2.95 -2.76 11.56
C ALA A 40 1.54 -2.84 10.94
N LEU A 41 1.16 -1.87 10.11
CA LEU A 41 -0.15 -1.80 9.46
C LEU A 41 -0.19 -2.51 8.09
N LEU A 42 0.94 -2.94 7.53
CA LEU A 42 0.98 -3.61 6.22
C LEU A 42 0.06 -4.84 6.11
N PRO A 43 -0.13 -5.69 7.14
CA PRO A 43 -1.10 -6.79 7.06
C PRO A 43 -2.53 -6.32 6.80
N LEU A 44 -2.92 -5.13 7.27
CA LEU A 44 -4.24 -4.56 6.98
C LEU A 44 -4.34 -4.11 5.52
N ALA A 45 -3.28 -3.50 4.98
CA ALA A 45 -3.25 -3.15 3.56
C ALA A 45 -3.26 -4.40 2.65
N ALA A 46 -2.52 -5.45 3.03
CA ALA A 46 -2.51 -6.72 2.31
C ALA A 46 -3.86 -7.44 2.35
N ALA A 47 -4.67 -7.23 3.39
CA ALA A 47 -6.04 -7.75 3.43
C ALA A 47 -6.97 -7.12 2.37
N CYS A 48 -6.57 -6.01 1.75
CA CYS A 48 -7.27 -5.40 0.61
C CYS A 48 -6.90 -6.03 -0.74
N ALA A 49 -5.94 -6.95 -0.78
CA ALA A 49 -5.50 -7.60 -2.02
C ALA A 49 -6.58 -8.51 -2.63
N ARG A 50 -6.53 -8.63 -3.95
CA ARG A 50 -7.35 -9.53 -4.78
C ARG A 50 -6.42 -10.34 -5.67
N ALA A 51 -5.68 -11.25 -5.05
CA ALA A 51 -4.66 -12.09 -5.71
C ALA A 51 -5.24 -13.46 -6.12
N ASP A 52 -6.24 -13.45 -7.00
CA ASP A 52 -6.99 -14.66 -7.38
C ASP A 52 -6.16 -15.66 -8.21
N LEU A 53 -5.00 -15.27 -8.76
CA LEU A 53 -4.10 -16.13 -9.53
C LEU A 53 -2.90 -16.61 -8.70
N SER A 54 -2.19 -15.70 -8.04
CA SER A 54 -0.95 -16.02 -7.33
C SER A 54 -1.17 -16.46 -5.89
N HIS A 55 -2.32 -16.11 -5.30
CA HIS A 55 -2.60 -16.23 -3.86
C HIS A 55 -1.55 -15.53 -2.98
N PHE A 56 -0.84 -14.54 -3.55
CA PHE A 56 0.19 -13.79 -2.87
C PHE A 56 -0.28 -12.36 -2.59
N ASN A 57 -0.69 -12.10 -1.34
CA ASN A 57 -1.23 -10.81 -0.92
C ASN A 57 -0.10 -9.82 -0.58
N VAL A 58 0.06 -8.82 -1.43
CA VAL A 58 1.00 -7.71 -1.26
C VAL A 58 0.21 -6.47 -0.81
N GLY A 59 0.70 -5.82 0.24
CA GLY A 59 0.12 -4.60 0.79
C GLY A 59 1.10 -3.42 0.66
N ALA A 60 0.56 -2.25 0.36
CA ALA A 60 1.30 -0.99 0.35
C ALA A 60 0.54 0.11 1.08
N ILE A 61 1.27 1.02 1.71
CA ILE A 61 0.72 2.22 2.36
C ILE A 61 1.42 3.44 1.75
N ALA A 62 0.64 4.26 1.06
CA ALA A 62 1.08 5.55 0.55
C ALA A 62 0.81 6.65 1.59
N ARG A 63 1.84 7.40 1.98
CA ARG A 63 1.75 8.48 2.98
C ARG A 63 1.66 9.82 2.26
N GLY A 64 0.49 10.43 2.29
CA GLY A 64 0.21 11.73 1.68
C GLY A 64 0.94 12.88 2.38
N VAL A 65 1.22 13.96 1.65
CA VAL A 65 1.74 15.20 2.25
C VAL A 65 0.73 15.85 3.20
N SER A 66 -0.57 15.55 3.03
CA SER A 66 -1.65 15.92 3.95
C SER A 66 -1.58 15.21 5.31
N GLY A 67 -0.78 14.15 5.43
CA GLY A 67 -0.74 13.27 6.60
C GLY A 67 -1.73 12.10 6.55
N VAL A 68 -2.59 12.03 5.52
CA VAL A 68 -3.48 10.87 5.29
C VAL A 68 -2.67 9.69 4.76
N TRP A 69 -2.96 8.49 5.25
CA TRP A 69 -2.34 7.25 4.80
C TRP A 69 -3.34 6.44 3.99
N TYR A 70 -2.96 6.01 2.79
CA TYR A 70 -3.83 5.31 1.86
C TYR A 70 -3.32 3.89 1.66
N PHE A 71 -4.19 2.90 1.87
CA PHE A 71 -3.84 1.50 1.68
C PHE A 71 -4.05 1.10 0.22
N GLY A 72 -3.24 0.15 -0.23
CA GLY A 72 -3.37 -0.52 -1.51
C GLY A 72 -2.98 -1.98 -1.40
N GLY A 73 -3.65 -2.81 -2.20
CA GLY A 73 -3.36 -4.23 -2.36
C GLY A 73 -3.21 -4.59 -3.83
N ASN A 74 -2.45 -5.64 -4.15
CA ASN A 74 -2.36 -6.11 -5.53
C ASN A 74 -3.72 -6.68 -6.01
N MET A 75 -4.01 -6.54 -7.30
CA MET A 75 -5.23 -7.02 -7.93
C MET A 75 -4.91 -7.79 -9.20
N GLU A 76 -5.44 -8.98 -9.29
CA GLU A 76 -5.29 -9.93 -10.39
C GLU A 76 -6.67 -10.29 -10.92
N PHE A 77 -6.77 -10.49 -12.24
CA PHE A 77 -8.07 -10.68 -12.91
C PHE A 77 -8.06 -11.99 -13.69
N LEU A 78 -8.87 -12.95 -13.24
CA LEU A 78 -9.04 -14.25 -13.91
C LEU A 78 -9.52 -14.04 -15.35
N GLY A 79 -8.86 -14.73 -16.30
CA GLY A 79 -9.19 -14.66 -17.72
C GLY A 79 -8.68 -13.39 -18.44
N ALA A 80 -8.07 -12.44 -17.73
CA ALA A 80 -7.39 -11.30 -18.33
C ALA A 80 -5.88 -11.60 -18.52
N THR A 81 -5.20 -10.70 -19.22
CA THR A 81 -3.74 -10.79 -19.39
C THR A 81 -3.00 -10.18 -18.20
N MET A 82 -1.74 -10.60 -18.00
CA MET A 82 -0.88 -10.07 -16.91
C MET A 82 -0.69 -8.56 -16.94
N GLN A 83 -0.86 -7.91 -18.11
CA GLN A 83 -0.78 -6.45 -18.24
C GLN A 83 -1.93 -5.71 -17.54
N GLN A 84 -2.99 -6.42 -17.16
CA GLN A 84 -4.10 -5.86 -16.37
C GLN A 84 -3.86 -5.96 -14.85
N THR A 85 -2.81 -6.67 -14.42
CA THR A 85 -2.49 -6.78 -13.00
C THR A 85 -2.12 -5.41 -12.44
N VAL A 86 -2.73 -5.06 -11.29
CA VAL A 86 -2.41 -3.86 -10.54
C VAL A 86 -1.54 -4.24 -9.36
N HIS A 87 -0.38 -3.62 -9.23
CA HIS A 87 0.52 -3.82 -8.10
C HIS A 87 0.01 -3.05 -6.86
N ALA A 88 0.38 -3.50 -5.67
CA ALA A 88 -0.05 -2.86 -4.43
C ALA A 88 0.35 -1.37 -4.37
N GLU A 89 1.55 -1.04 -4.87
CA GLU A 89 2.04 0.33 -4.94
C GLU A 89 1.21 1.19 -5.89
N GLN A 90 0.88 0.65 -7.08
CA GLN A 90 0.01 1.33 -8.04
C GLN A 90 -1.38 1.57 -7.44
N SER A 91 -1.92 0.58 -6.72
CA SER A 91 -3.19 0.69 -6.00
C SER A 91 -3.14 1.80 -4.96
N ALA A 92 -2.14 1.83 -4.08
CA ALA A 92 -2.02 2.82 -3.01
C ALA A 92 -1.81 4.25 -3.55
N ILE A 93 -0.97 4.42 -4.58
CA ILE A 93 -0.73 5.71 -5.23
C ILE A 93 -2.00 6.22 -5.92
N SER A 94 -2.68 5.34 -6.68
CA SER A 94 -3.94 5.68 -7.36
C SER A 94 -5.02 6.03 -6.35
N HIS A 95 -5.09 5.30 -5.23
CA HIS A 95 -6.03 5.59 -4.14
C HIS A 95 -5.81 7.00 -3.58
N ALA A 96 -4.57 7.38 -3.26
CA ALA A 96 -4.25 8.71 -2.80
C ALA A 96 -4.63 9.78 -3.84
N TRP A 97 -4.25 9.57 -5.10
CA TRP A 97 -4.52 10.52 -6.19
C TRP A 97 -6.02 10.74 -6.42
N LEU A 98 -6.81 9.66 -6.49
CA LEU A 98 -8.26 9.71 -6.69
C LEU A 98 -9.01 10.33 -5.49
N ARG A 99 -8.40 10.33 -4.29
CA ARG A 99 -8.89 11.04 -3.11
C ARG A 99 -8.44 12.50 -3.03
N GLY A 100 -7.72 12.99 -4.05
CA GLY A 100 -7.32 14.39 -4.17
C GLY A 100 -6.00 14.75 -3.50
N GLU A 101 -5.22 13.76 -3.03
CA GLU A 101 -3.90 13.96 -2.45
C GLU A 101 -2.98 14.66 -3.45
N LYS A 102 -2.21 15.65 -2.98
CA LYS A 102 -1.38 16.51 -3.86
C LYS A 102 0.04 16.01 -4.05
N GLY A 103 0.48 15.08 -3.22
CA GLY A 103 1.81 14.49 -3.27
C GLY A 103 1.96 13.42 -2.21
N LEU A 104 2.96 12.56 -2.39
CA LEU A 104 3.30 11.52 -1.44
C LEU A 104 4.65 11.83 -0.82
N ARG A 105 4.75 11.69 0.50
CA ARG A 105 6.00 11.81 1.24
C ARG A 105 6.80 10.52 1.19
N ALA A 106 6.12 9.39 1.26
CA ALA A 106 6.73 8.08 1.27
C ALA A 106 5.72 6.99 0.88
N ILE A 107 6.26 5.82 0.55
CA ILE A 107 5.50 4.59 0.35
C ILE A 107 6.19 3.46 1.11
N THR A 108 5.39 2.65 1.81
CA THR A 108 5.87 1.48 2.55
C THR A 108 5.21 0.24 1.98
N VAL A 109 5.97 -0.82 1.73
CA VAL A 109 5.51 -2.06 1.07
C VAL A 109 6.03 -3.27 1.85
N ASN A 110 5.24 -4.34 1.94
CA ASN A 110 5.65 -5.58 2.64
C ASN A 110 6.61 -6.47 1.85
N TYR A 111 6.94 -6.09 0.62
CA TYR A 111 7.89 -6.77 -0.23
C TYR A 111 8.64 -5.76 -1.10
N THR A 112 9.91 -6.01 -1.38
CA THR A 112 10.70 -5.14 -2.26
C THR A 112 10.06 -5.10 -3.65
N PRO A 113 9.80 -3.92 -4.24
CA PRO A 113 9.19 -3.82 -5.56
C PRO A 113 9.99 -4.64 -6.58
N LEU A 114 9.33 -5.60 -7.24
CA LEU A 114 9.96 -6.34 -8.33
C LEU A 114 10.11 -5.38 -9.52
N ARG A 115 11.35 -4.91 -9.75
CA ARG A 115 11.68 -4.18 -10.97
C ARG A 115 11.45 -5.12 -12.17
N PRO A 116 10.78 -4.67 -13.25
CA PRO A 116 10.81 -5.39 -14.50
C PRO A 116 12.26 -5.67 -14.88
N LEU A 117 12.54 -6.90 -15.29
CA LEU A 117 13.87 -7.23 -15.77
C LEU A 117 14.25 -6.26 -16.90
N PRO A 118 15.45 -5.65 -16.87
CA PRO A 118 15.89 -4.80 -17.97
C PRO A 118 15.79 -5.61 -19.26
N SER A 119 15.34 -4.93 -20.31
CA SER A 119 15.23 -5.51 -21.64
C SER A 119 16.57 -6.13 -22.06
N VAL A 120 16.54 -7.06 -23.01
CA VAL A 120 17.77 -7.71 -23.51
C VAL A 120 18.78 -6.66 -24.01
N HIS A 121 18.29 -5.52 -24.53
CA HIS A 121 19.09 -4.38 -24.93
C HIS A 121 19.76 -3.65 -23.75
N GLU A 122 19.02 -3.33 -22.70
CA GLU A 122 19.58 -2.65 -21.52
C GLU A 122 20.60 -3.51 -20.77
N ARG A 123 20.47 -4.85 -20.84
CA ARG A 123 21.46 -5.79 -20.29
C ARG A 123 22.77 -5.82 -21.08
N ALA A 124 22.73 -5.49 -22.37
CA ALA A 124 23.92 -5.43 -23.21
C ALA A 124 24.74 -4.16 -22.93
N GLU A 125 24.07 -3.04 -22.69
CA GLU A 125 24.71 -1.76 -22.35
C GLU A 125 25.34 -1.74 -20.95
N GLN A 126 24.81 -2.51 -20.00
CA GLN A 126 25.39 -2.66 -18.65
C GLN A 126 26.58 -3.63 -18.59
N ARG A 127 26.93 -4.28 -19.71
CA ARG A 127 28.07 -5.20 -19.85
C ARG A 127 29.20 -4.63 -20.73
N ALA A 128 29.06 -3.40 -21.22
CA ALA A 128 30.10 -2.63 -21.91
C ALA A 128 30.74 -1.63 -20.94
#